data_AF-A0AAV6TNX4-F1
#
_entry.id   AF-A0AAV6TNX4-F1
#
_cell.length_a   1.000
_cell.length_b   1.000
_cell.length_c   1.000
_cell.angle_alpha   90.00
_cell.angle_beta   90.00
_cell.angle_gamma   90.00
#
_symmetry.space_group_name_H-M   'P 1'
#
loop_
_entity.id
_entity.type
_entity.pdbx_description
1 polymer ?
#
loop_
_entity_poly.entity_id
_entity_poly.type
_entity_poly.pdbx_seq_one_letter_code
_entity_poly.pdbx_strand_id
1 'polypeptide(L)'
;MIGTWVTEEVKKAVEMDLFLKTKQESSGWPSHCTTVEDKEKYIVDYEAKEGIKLDSNSIIKNPGRRQVAKLALNSFWGRWGMNGNKTQLSFVNTIEEFNKMFLDESKELYAELEKLGKDVLYFDTDSIIYKSRGDNDPPLGDYLGDFTNELEDDDFITTFVSGGPKNYAYETRKGKSVCKIRGFTLNYRNSLNLNFNTVRSLVRDLDMTSTIPIVNPNKIVRDKKKRKVTNNEETKLYKLVYDKRVICDDFTTIPYGY
;
A
#
# COMPACT_ATOMS: atom_id res chain seq x y z
N MET A 1 -14.34 43.51 22.14
CA MET A 1 -13.46 42.70 21.25
C MET A 1 -14.04 41.31 21.18
N ILE A 2 -14.59 40.92 20.03
CA ILE A 2 -15.07 39.55 19.81
C ILE A 2 -13.85 38.75 19.35
N GLY A 3 -13.28 37.97 20.27
CA GLY A 3 -12.19 37.05 19.96
C GLY A 3 -12.78 35.73 19.48
N THR A 4 -12.55 35.37 18.22
CA THR A 4 -12.90 34.05 17.68
C THR A 4 -11.86 33.04 18.15
N TRP A 5 -12.18 32.27 19.19
CA TRP A 5 -11.33 31.18 19.67
C TRP A 5 -11.67 29.92 18.86
N VAL A 6 -10.89 29.66 17.83
CA VAL A 6 -10.94 28.39 17.11
C VAL A 6 -9.96 27.44 17.82
N THR A 7 -10.48 26.37 18.42
CA THR A 7 -9.65 25.34 19.08
C THR A 7 -8.59 24.83 18.10
N GLU A 8 -7.43 24.38 18.59
CA GLU A 8 -6.38 23.81 17.73
C GLU A 8 -6.92 22.69 16.82
N GLU A 9 -7.92 21.94 17.30
CA GLU A 9 -8.59 20.86 16.57
C GLU A 9 -9.32 21.39 15.33
N VAL A 10 -10.03 22.51 15.45
CA VAL A 10 -10.74 23.11 14.30
C VAL A 10 -9.75 23.75 13.32
N LYS A 11 -8.66 24.36 13.80
CA LYS A 11 -7.58 24.84 12.91
C LYS A 11 -6.92 23.69 12.13
N LYS A 12 -6.70 22.55 12.78
CA LYS A 12 -6.08 21.36 12.19
C LYS A 12 -7.01 20.63 11.23
N ALA A 13 -8.32 20.59 11.50
CA ALA A 13 -9.32 20.07 10.57
C ALA A 13 -9.35 20.89 9.26
N VAL A 14 -9.34 22.22 9.36
CA VAL A 14 -9.25 23.11 8.19
C VAL A 14 -7.96 22.90 7.39
N GLU A 15 -6.84 22.61 8.05
CA GLU A 15 -5.59 22.26 7.37
C GLU A 15 -5.67 20.91 6.66
N MET A 16 -6.30 19.89 7.27
CA MET A 16 -6.52 18.60 6.63
C MET A 16 -7.38 18.72 5.37
N ASP A 17 -8.48 19.47 5.44
CA ASP A 17 -9.38 19.72 4.31
C ASP A 17 -8.64 20.42 3.16
N LEU A 18 -7.77 21.38 3.49
CA LEU A 18 -6.93 22.07 2.51
C LEU A 18 -6.00 21.11 1.76
N PHE A 19 -5.35 20.18 2.47
CA PHE A 19 -4.47 19.20 1.83
C PHE A 19 -5.25 18.14 1.06
N LEU A 20 -6.43 17.72 1.55
CA LEU A 20 -7.30 16.78 0.84
C LEU A 20 -7.83 17.39 -0.45
N LYS A 21 -8.32 18.64 -0.40
CA LYS A 21 -8.68 19.44 -1.57
C LYS A 21 -7.52 19.53 -2.57
N THR A 22 -6.34 19.95 -2.10
CA THR A 22 -5.16 20.11 -2.95
C THR A 22 -4.74 18.80 -3.61
N LYS A 23 -4.81 17.67 -2.87
CA LYS A 23 -4.53 16.34 -3.40
C LYS A 23 -5.53 15.97 -4.50
N GLN A 24 -6.83 16.22 -4.29
CA GLN A 24 -7.85 15.87 -5.27
C GLN A 24 -7.76 16.72 -6.53
N GLU A 25 -7.64 18.05 -6.39
CA GLU A 25 -7.46 18.97 -7.52
C GLU A 25 -6.21 18.64 -8.34
N SER A 26 -5.11 18.26 -7.66
CA SER A 26 -3.86 17.87 -8.33
C SER A 26 -3.92 16.47 -8.99
N SER A 27 -4.96 15.67 -8.75
CA SER A 27 -5.13 14.37 -9.40
C SER A 27 -5.66 14.50 -10.83
N GLY A 28 -6.29 15.64 -11.15
CA GLY A 28 -7.00 15.86 -12.41
C GLY A 28 -8.41 15.24 -12.38
N TRP A 29 -9.10 15.35 -13.52
CA TRP A 29 -10.45 14.82 -13.65
C TRP A 29 -10.45 13.29 -13.73
N PRO A 30 -11.42 12.61 -13.06
CA PRO A 30 -11.65 11.18 -13.25
C PRO A 30 -11.92 10.83 -14.71
N SER A 31 -11.63 9.58 -15.10
CA SER A 31 -11.81 9.10 -16.48
C SER A 31 -13.26 9.17 -16.98
N HIS A 32 -14.23 9.03 -16.08
CA HIS A 32 -15.65 9.11 -16.39
C HIS A 32 -16.16 10.57 -16.54
N CYS A 33 -15.38 11.58 -16.12
CA CYS A 33 -15.76 12.99 -16.17
C CYS A 33 -15.38 13.63 -17.52
N THR A 34 -16.12 13.31 -18.59
CA THR A 34 -15.80 13.79 -19.95
C THR A 34 -16.58 15.04 -20.35
N THR A 35 -17.85 15.13 -19.96
CA THR A 35 -18.74 16.26 -20.29
C THR A 35 -18.67 17.38 -19.23
N VAL A 36 -19.28 18.53 -19.51
CA VAL A 36 -19.35 19.64 -18.54
C VAL A 36 -20.28 19.25 -17.39
N GLU A 37 -21.37 18.56 -17.70
CA GLU A 37 -22.35 18.06 -16.75
C GLU A 37 -21.74 17.04 -15.78
N ASP A 38 -20.91 16.12 -16.28
CA ASP A 38 -20.22 15.13 -15.42
C ASP A 38 -19.26 15.83 -14.44
N LYS A 39 -18.56 16.86 -14.91
CA LYS A 39 -17.62 17.64 -14.09
C LYS A 39 -18.32 18.44 -12.99
N GLU A 40 -19.44 19.07 -13.33
CA GLU A 40 -20.27 19.79 -12.34
C GLU A 40 -20.84 18.82 -11.31
N LYS A 41 -21.38 17.69 -11.77
CA LYS A 41 -21.90 16.64 -10.89
C LYS A 41 -20.83 16.12 -9.95
N TYR A 42 -19.63 15.84 -10.45
CA TYR A 42 -18.51 15.37 -9.63
C TYR A 42 -18.14 16.37 -8.52
N ILE A 43 -18.13 17.68 -8.80
CA ILE A 43 -17.86 18.70 -7.77
C ILE A 43 -18.94 18.68 -6.69
N VAL A 44 -20.22 18.61 -7.10
CA VAL A 44 -21.36 18.56 -6.16
C VAL A 44 -21.31 17.30 -5.31
N ASP A 45 -21.07 16.14 -5.92
CA ASP A 45 -20.99 14.86 -5.22
C ASP A 45 -19.81 14.82 -4.24
N TYR A 46 -18.67 15.43 -4.59
CA TYR A 46 -17.51 15.53 -3.71
C TYR A 46 -17.76 16.46 -2.52
N GLU A 47 -18.39 17.62 -2.73
CA GLU A 47 -18.79 18.52 -1.64
C GLU A 47 -19.81 17.85 -0.70
N ALA A 48 -20.76 17.08 -1.26
CA ALA A 48 -21.77 16.37 -0.48
C ALA A 48 -21.20 15.21 0.36
N LYS A 49 -20.22 14.47 -0.17
CA LYS A 49 -19.62 13.31 0.52
C LYS A 49 -18.50 13.69 1.49
N GLU A 50 -17.56 14.52 1.04
CA GLU A 50 -16.34 14.84 1.77
C GLU A 50 -16.44 16.18 2.53
N GLY A 51 -17.49 16.97 2.28
CA GLY A 51 -17.66 18.31 2.86
C GLY A 51 -16.71 19.37 2.27
N ILE A 52 -16.00 19.03 1.18
CA ILE A 52 -14.94 19.87 0.60
C ILE A 52 -15.35 20.36 -0.77
N LYS A 53 -15.40 21.69 -0.94
CA LYS A 53 -15.68 22.31 -2.23
C LYS A 53 -14.43 22.39 -3.11
N LEU A 54 -14.42 21.64 -4.21
CA LEU A 54 -13.37 21.68 -5.24
C LEU A 54 -13.55 22.89 -6.17
N ASP A 55 -12.43 23.45 -6.66
CA ASP A 55 -12.44 24.47 -7.71
C ASP A 55 -12.16 23.84 -9.08
N SER A 56 -13.15 23.93 -9.98
CA SER A 56 -13.10 23.38 -11.35
C SER A 56 -11.84 23.80 -12.12
N ASN A 57 -11.41 25.06 -11.98
CA ASN A 57 -10.23 25.58 -12.69
C ASN A 57 -8.91 25.07 -12.10
N SER A 58 -8.94 24.62 -10.85
CA SER A 58 -7.77 24.11 -10.14
C SER A 58 -7.60 22.59 -10.32
N ILE A 59 -8.61 21.87 -10.86
CA ILE A 59 -8.54 20.44 -11.16
C ILE A 59 -7.68 20.21 -12.41
N ILE A 60 -6.37 20.10 -12.19
CA ILE A 60 -5.35 19.91 -13.22
C ILE A 60 -4.36 18.88 -12.71
N LYS A 61 -4.07 17.86 -13.52
CA LYS A 61 -3.11 16.79 -13.18
C LYS A 61 -1.73 17.38 -12.89
N ASN A 62 -1.33 17.34 -11.63
CA ASN A 62 -0.03 17.80 -11.15
C ASN A 62 0.56 16.76 -10.18
N PRO A 63 1.41 15.83 -10.68
CA PRO A 63 1.92 14.74 -9.87
C PRO A 63 2.80 15.21 -8.70
N GLY A 64 3.57 16.29 -8.88
CA GLY A 64 4.43 16.84 -7.82
C GLY A 64 3.63 17.45 -6.67
N ARG A 65 2.67 18.33 -6.98
CA ARG A 65 1.79 18.96 -5.98
C ARG A 65 0.95 17.92 -5.25
N ARG A 66 0.43 16.93 -5.99
CA ARG A 66 -0.31 15.80 -5.43
C ARG A 66 0.55 15.01 -4.43
N GLN A 67 1.82 14.75 -4.75
CA GLN A 67 2.73 14.01 -3.88
C GLN A 67 3.02 14.77 -2.58
N VAL A 68 3.23 16.09 -2.65
CA VAL A 68 3.44 16.94 -1.46
C VAL A 68 2.19 16.94 -0.57
N ALA A 69 1.01 17.13 -1.15
CA ALA A 69 -0.26 17.09 -0.40
C ALA A 69 -0.50 15.71 0.24
N LYS A 70 -0.26 14.62 -0.49
CA LYS A 70 -0.34 13.24 0.05
C LYS A 70 0.65 13.03 1.22
N LEU A 71 1.88 13.53 1.09
CA LEU A 71 2.89 13.40 2.14
C LEU A 71 2.49 14.16 3.41
N ALA A 72 1.93 15.36 3.25
CA ALA A 72 1.40 16.15 4.37
C ALA A 72 0.29 15.37 5.09
N LEU A 73 -0.73 14.89 4.36
CA LEU A 73 -1.83 14.08 4.92
C LEU A 73 -1.31 12.86 5.68
N ASN A 74 -0.41 12.07 5.09
CA ASN A 74 0.18 10.91 5.74
C ASN A 74 0.96 11.28 7.01
N SER A 75 1.63 12.44 7.02
CA SER A 75 2.37 12.93 8.18
C SER A 75 1.44 13.41 9.30
N PHE A 76 0.34 14.08 8.94
CA PHE A 76 -0.71 14.47 9.89
C PHE A 76 -1.37 13.25 10.51
N TRP A 77 -1.76 12.27 9.69
CA TRP A 77 -2.34 11.02 10.17
C TRP A 77 -1.37 10.25 11.07
N GLY A 78 -0.08 10.20 10.69
CA GLY A 78 0.97 9.66 11.53
C GLY A 78 1.11 10.39 12.86
N ARG A 79 1.03 11.72 12.88
CA ARG A 79 1.07 12.54 14.10
C ARG A 79 -0.16 12.34 14.99
N TRP A 80 -1.33 12.07 14.39
CA TRP A 80 -2.57 11.80 15.12
C TRP A 80 -2.60 10.38 15.69
N GLY A 81 -2.06 9.41 14.93
CA GLY A 81 -1.84 8.03 15.39
C GLY A 81 -0.57 7.84 16.24
N MET A 82 0.18 8.92 16.53
CA MET A 82 1.32 8.85 17.45
C MET A 82 0.77 8.61 18.86
N ASN A 83 0.94 7.37 19.32
CA ASN A 83 0.51 6.95 20.63
C ASN A 83 1.15 7.83 21.72
N GLY A 84 0.32 8.61 22.43
CA GLY A 84 0.77 9.48 23.54
C GLY A 84 1.19 8.68 24.77
N ASN A 85 0.82 7.40 24.84
CA ASN A 85 1.25 6.43 25.85
C ASN A 85 1.89 5.21 25.18
N LYS A 86 3.00 4.74 25.76
CA LYS A 86 3.81 3.61 25.26
C LYS A 86 3.05 2.29 25.30
N THR A 87 3.53 1.35 24.48
CA THR A 87 3.13 -0.05 24.29
C THR A 87 2.35 -0.66 25.48
N GLN A 88 1.08 -0.96 25.27
CA GLN A 88 0.36 -1.91 26.10
C GLN A 88 0.67 -3.32 25.61
N LEU A 89 1.10 -4.18 26.51
CA LEU A 89 1.40 -5.58 26.23
C LEU A 89 0.22 -6.42 26.74
N SER A 90 -0.65 -6.85 25.83
CA SER A 90 -1.71 -7.80 26.12
C SER A 90 -1.29 -9.19 25.64
N PHE A 91 -1.39 -10.17 26.54
CA PHE A 91 -1.25 -11.58 26.18
C PHE A 91 -2.63 -12.10 25.80
N VAL A 92 -2.76 -12.59 24.57
CA VAL A 92 -3.96 -13.28 24.09
C VAL A 92 -3.66 -14.77 24.05
N ASN A 93 -4.57 -15.56 24.62
CA ASN A 93 -4.40 -17.00 24.76
C ASN A 93 -5.25 -17.79 23.75
N THR A 94 -6.01 -17.08 22.92
CA THR A 94 -6.90 -17.68 21.91
C THR A 94 -6.76 -16.96 20.57
N ILE A 95 -6.96 -17.71 19.49
CA ILE A 95 -6.93 -17.19 18.11
C ILE A 95 -8.06 -16.19 17.87
N GLU A 96 -9.23 -16.40 18.49
CA GLU A 96 -10.40 -15.52 18.35
C GLU A 96 -10.16 -14.15 18.98
N GLU A 97 -9.54 -14.08 20.16
CA GLU A 97 -9.18 -12.81 20.80
C GLU A 97 -8.04 -12.10 20.05
N PHE A 98 -7.05 -12.85 19.56
CA PHE A 98 -5.99 -12.29 18.72
C PHE A 98 -6.55 -11.69 17.42
N ASN A 99 -7.43 -12.43 16.74
CA ASN A 99 -8.11 -11.95 15.55
C ASN A 99 -8.94 -10.72 15.91
N LYS A 100 -9.76 -10.73 16.96
CA LYS A 100 -10.58 -9.58 17.37
C LYS A 100 -9.75 -8.32 17.67
N MET A 101 -8.56 -8.46 18.26
CA MET A 101 -7.66 -7.34 18.56
C MET A 101 -6.94 -6.81 17.31
N PHE A 102 -6.73 -7.67 16.30
CA PHE A 102 -6.12 -7.31 15.01
C PHE A 102 -7.14 -6.84 13.96
N LEU A 103 -8.40 -7.24 14.12
CA LEU A 103 -9.54 -6.95 13.23
C LEU A 103 -10.18 -5.57 13.48
N ASP A 104 -9.72 -4.80 14.47
CA ASP A 104 -10.30 -3.48 14.80
C ASP A 104 -9.70 -2.31 13.98
N GLU A 105 -8.76 -2.57 13.06
CA GLU A 105 -8.28 -1.58 12.10
C GLU A 105 -8.59 -2.02 10.66
N SER A 106 -9.43 -1.25 9.96
CA SER A 106 -9.95 -1.37 8.58
C SER A 106 -11.18 -2.29 8.37
N LYS A 107 -12.37 -1.77 8.71
CA LYS A 107 -13.66 -2.45 8.45
C LYS A 107 -13.93 -2.74 6.96
N GLU A 108 -13.32 -2.01 6.04
CA GLU A 108 -13.57 -2.16 4.59
C GLU A 108 -12.69 -3.24 3.95
N LEU A 109 -11.39 -3.29 4.29
CA LEU A 109 -10.47 -4.30 3.76
C LEU A 109 -10.93 -5.70 4.14
N TYR A 110 -11.19 -5.94 5.42
CA TYR A 110 -11.57 -7.27 5.90
C TYR A 110 -12.95 -7.72 5.38
N ALA A 111 -13.90 -6.80 5.22
CA ALA A 111 -15.20 -7.13 4.64
C ALA A 111 -15.05 -7.62 3.19
N GLU A 112 -14.20 -6.97 2.39
CA GLU A 112 -13.91 -7.44 1.02
C GLU A 112 -13.08 -8.72 1.00
N LEU A 113 -12.13 -8.88 1.93
CA LEU A 113 -11.38 -10.14 2.07
C LEU A 113 -12.30 -11.32 2.41
N GLU A 114 -13.31 -11.11 3.26
CA GLU A 114 -14.29 -12.14 3.63
C GLU A 114 -15.16 -12.54 2.43
N LYS A 115 -15.62 -11.56 1.63
CA LYS A 115 -16.36 -11.81 0.38
C LYS A 115 -15.54 -12.57 -0.65
N LEU A 116 -14.29 -12.15 -0.85
CA LEU A 116 -13.35 -12.78 -1.80
C LEU A 116 -12.92 -14.18 -1.34
N GLY A 117 -12.80 -14.39 -0.03
CA GLY A 117 -12.47 -15.68 0.58
C GLY A 117 -11.21 -16.32 -0.03
N LYS A 118 -11.39 -17.43 -0.74
CA LYS A 118 -10.28 -18.21 -1.34
C LYS A 118 -9.67 -17.56 -2.59
N ASP A 119 -10.30 -16.54 -3.16
CA ASP A 119 -9.77 -15.84 -4.33
C ASP A 119 -8.73 -14.77 -3.95
N VAL A 120 -8.51 -14.51 -2.66
CA VAL A 120 -7.43 -13.62 -2.19
C VAL A 120 -6.07 -14.31 -2.34
N LEU A 121 -5.18 -13.69 -3.11
CA LEU A 121 -3.80 -14.17 -3.31
C LEU A 121 -2.80 -13.49 -2.37
N TYR A 122 -3.02 -12.22 -2.06
CA TYR A 122 -2.19 -11.43 -1.15
C TYR A 122 -2.94 -10.20 -0.66
N PHE A 123 -2.61 -9.71 0.53
CA PHE A 123 -3.05 -8.40 1.01
C PHE A 123 -1.96 -7.75 1.86
N ASP A 124 -1.89 -6.42 1.81
CA ASP A 124 -1.10 -5.57 2.72
C ASP A 124 -2.02 -4.45 3.21
N THR A 125 -1.57 -3.66 4.19
CA THR A 125 -2.29 -2.61 4.95
C THR A 125 -3.51 -1.96 4.27
N ASP A 126 -3.43 -1.63 2.99
CA ASP A 126 -4.45 -0.94 2.19
C ASP A 126 -4.61 -1.50 0.76
N SER A 127 -4.10 -2.72 0.47
CA SER A 127 -4.12 -3.30 -0.88
C SER A 127 -4.46 -4.79 -0.87
N ILE A 128 -5.22 -5.23 -1.87
CA ILE A 128 -5.58 -6.64 -2.08
C ILE A 128 -5.18 -7.04 -3.50
N ILE A 129 -4.54 -8.20 -3.63
CA ILE A 129 -4.34 -8.91 -4.90
C ILE A 129 -5.22 -10.15 -4.85
N TYR A 130 -6.12 -10.27 -5.81
CA TYR A 130 -7.13 -11.31 -5.85
C TYR A 130 -7.32 -11.85 -7.26
N LYS A 131 -7.97 -13.01 -7.35
CA LYS A 131 -8.38 -13.64 -8.60
C LYS A 131 -9.79 -13.16 -8.98
N SER A 132 -9.87 -12.34 -10.03
CA SER A 132 -11.15 -11.89 -10.58
C SER A 132 -11.89 -13.04 -11.27
N ARG A 133 -13.20 -13.13 -11.00
CA ARG A 133 -14.18 -13.99 -11.67
C ARG A 133 -15.24 -13.17 -12.43
N GLY A 134 -15.14 -11.84 -12.38
CA GLY A 134 -16.06 -10.87 -12.99
C GLY A 134 -17.29 -10.55 -12.14
N ASP A 135 -17.61 -11.36 -11.13
CA ASP A 135 -18.74 -11.16 -10.20
C ASP A 135 -18.28 -10.85 -8.77
N ASN A 136 -16.99 -11.02 -8.47
CA ASN A 136 -16.40 -10.88 -7.15
C ASN A 136 -15.50 -9.64 -7.00
N ASP A 137 -15.44 -8.76 -8.00
CA ASP A 137 -14.54 -7.61 -8.00
C ASP A 137 -15.02 -6.55 -6.99
N PRO A 138 -14.15 -6.07 -6.06
CA PRO A 138 -14.50 -5.00 -5.14
C PRO A 138 -14.93 -3.72 -5.89
N PRO A 139 -15.94 -2.98 -5.38
CA PRO A 139 -16.39 -1.76 -6.02
C PRO A 139 -15.27 -0.72 -6.03
N LEU A 140 -14.99 -0.16 -7.21
CA LEU A 140 -14.03 0.91 -7.39
C LEU A 140 -14.69 2.27 -7.18
N GLY A 141 -13.93 3.22 -6.63
CA GLY A 141 -14.40 4.59 -6.45
C GLY A 141 -13.25 5.59 -6.34
N ASP A 142 -13.59 6.87 -6.42
CA ASP A 142 -12.64 7.99 -6.46
C ASP A 142 -12.60 8.78 -5.13
N TYR A 143 -13.36 8.34 -4.13
CA TYR A 143 -13.50 9.02 -2.83
C TYR A 143 -12.55 8.44 -1.78
N LEU A 144 -12.47 9.10 -0.62
CA LEU A 144 -11.59 8.66 0.45
C LEU A 144 -12.11 7.35 1.08
N GLY A 145 -11.28 6.30 1.06
CA GLY A 145 -11.63 4.97 1.56
C GLY A 145 -11.98 3.98 0.46
N ASP A 146 -12.35 4.46 -0.73
CA ASP A 146 -12.68 3.60 -1.86
C ASP A 146 -11.46 2.84 -2.39
N PHE A 147 -11.71 1.63 -2.89
CA PHE A 147 -10.71 0.88 -3.65
C PHE A 147 -10.46 1.56 -5.00
N THR A 148 -9.19 1.67 -5.36
CA THR A 148 -8.75 2.20 -6.65
C THR A 148 -7.95 1.14 -7.40
N ASN A 149 -8.08 1.09 -8.72
CA ASN A 149 -7.27 0.20 -9.54
C ASN A 149 -5.83 0.77 -9.67
N GLU A 150 -4.82 0.02 -9.24
CA GLU A 150 -3.41 0.41 -9.36
C GLU A 150 -2.79 0.12 -10.73
N LEU A 151 -3.44 -0.72 -11.54
CA LEU A 151 -2.98 -1.09 -12.89
C LEU A 151 -3.51 -0.10 -13.93
N GLU A 152 -2.92 -0.15 -15.13
CA GLU A 152 -3.45 0.64 -16.25
C GLU A 152 -4.81 0.12 -16.70
N ASP A 153 -5.61 0.98 -17.32
CA ASP A 153 -6.89 0.58 -17.90
C ASP A 153 -6.72 -0.60 -18.86
N ASP A 154 -7.56 -1.62 -18.73
CA ASP A 154 -7.50 -2.90 -19.46
C ASP A 154 -6.19 -3.70 -19.28
N ASP A 155 -5.43 -3.45 -18.21
CA ASP A 155 -4.32 -4.31 -17.79
C ASP A 155 -4.69 -5.13 -16.54
N PHE A 156 -4.20 -6.36 -16.50
CA PHE A 156 -4.42 -7.25 -15.37
C PHE A 156 -3.20 -8.15 -15.15
N ILE A 157 -3.05 -8.62 -13.91
CA ILE A 157 -1.97 -9.54 -13.54
C ILE A 157 -2.26 -10.91 -14.14
N THR A 158 -1.33 -11.42 -14.94
CA THR A 158 -1.42 -12.75 -15.55
C THR A 158 -0.77 -13.81 -14.66
N THR A 159 0.33 -13.46 -14.01
CA THR A 159 1.04 -14.36 -13.10
C THR A 159 1.46 -13.61 -11.84
N PHE A 160 1.09 -14.17 -10.70
CA PHE A 160 1.47 -13.67 -9.38
C PHE A 160 2.30 -14.72 -8.65
N VAL A 161 3.35 -14.27 -7.97
CA VAL A 161 4.22 -15.10 -7.14
C VAL A 161 4.41 -14.42 -5.79
N SER A 162 4.17 -15.14 -4.71
CA SER A 162 4.46 -14.67 -3.35
C SER A 162 5.51 -15.55 -2.69
N GLY A 163 6.55 -14.91 -2.16
CA GLY A 163 7.50 -15.52 -1.24
C GLY A 163 7.26 -15.09 0.22
N GLY A 164 6.05 -14.65 0.56
CA GLY A 164 5.65 -14.22 1.90
C GLY A 164 5.34 -12.71 2.04
N PRO A 165 5.14 -12.22 3.27
CA PRO A 165 4.80 -10.82 3.53
C PRO A 165 5.83 -9.84 2.97
N LYS A 166 5.37 -8.89 2.14
CA LYS A 166 6.21 -7.85 1.48
C LYS A 166 7.37 -8.43 0.64
N ASN A 167 7.18 -9.66 0.15
CA ASN A 167 8.06 -10.38 -0.77
C ASN A 167 7.20 -11.02 -1.87
N TYR A 168 6.95 -10.29 -2.94
CA TYR A 168 6.10 -10.76 -4.05
C TYR A 168 6.57 -10.20 -5.39
N ALA A 169 6.18 -10.86 -6.47
CA ALA A 169 6.43 -10.42 -7.82
C ALA A 169 5.24 -10.77 -8.72
N TYR A 170 4.99 -9.95 -9.74
CA TYR A 170 3.92 -10.20 -10.69
C TYR A 170 4.25 -9.69 -12.09
N GLU A 171 3.60 -10.28 -13.08
CA GLU A 171 3.61 -9.85 -14.47
C GLU A 171 2.20 -9.52 -14.93
N THR A 172 2.06 -8.44 -15.71
CA THR A 172 0.79 -8.02 -16.28
C THR A 172 0.68 -8.41 -17.75
N ARG A 173 -0.55 -8.40 -18.28
CA ARG A 173 -0.85 -8.71 -19.68
C ARG A 173 -0.10 -7.78 -20.63
N LYS A 174 0.06 -6.51 -20.30
CA LYS A 174 0.81 -5.53 -21.09
C LYS A 174 2.34 -5.66 -20.97
N GLY A 175 2.84 -6.67 -20.26
CA GLY A 175 4.27 -6.98 -20.15
C GLY A 175 5.00 -6.24 -19.03
N LYS A 176 4.27 -5.58 -18.12
CA LYS A 176 4.89 -4.95 -16.95
C LYS A 176 5.28 -6.03 -15.94
N SER A 177 6.56 -6.13 -15.64
CA SER A 177 7.08 -7.03 -14.59
C SER A 177 7.46 -6.22 -13.35
N VAL A 178 6.92 -6.60 -12.20
CA VAL A 178 7.13 -5.91 -10.93
C VAL A 178 7.64 -6.91 -9.90
N CYS A 179 8.69 -6.52 -9.18
CA CYS A 179 9.24 -7.29 -8.06
C CYS A 179 9.30 -6.39 -6.83
N LYS A 180 8.78 -6.86 -5.70
CA LYS A 180 8.69 -6.13 -4.43
C LYS A 180 9.27 -7.00 -3.32
N ILE A 181 10.48 -6.67 -2.89
CA ILE A 181 11.20 -7.44 -1.86
C ILE A 181 11.71 -6.48 -0.78
N ARG A 182 11.07 -6.52 0.39
CA ARG A 182 11.46 -5.68 1.52
C ARG A 182 12.87 -6.01 2.00
N GLY A 183 13.64 -4.97 2.33
CA GLY A 183 15.00 -5.09 2.86
C GLY A 183 16.10 -5.08 1.80
N PHE A 184 15.73 -5.21 0.53
CA PHE A 184 16.63 -5.14 -0.62
C PHE A 184 16.32 -3.88 -1.44
N THR A 185 17.38 -3.19 -1.86
CA THR A 185 17.23 -2.04 -2.76
C THR A 185 17.27 -2.56 -4.20
N LEU A 186 16.18 -2.41 -4.93
CA LEU A 186 16.07 -2.86 -6.33
C LEU A 186 16.60 -1.78 -7.29
N ASN A 187 17.92 -1.61 -7.29
CA ASN A 187 18.61 -0.85 -8.33
C ASN A 187 18.75 -1.73 -9.59
N TYR A 188 19.01 -1.12 -10.76
CA TYR A 188 19.17 -1.85 -12.03
C TYR A 188 20.02 -3.12 -11.91
N ARG A 189 21.20 -3.02 -11.30
CA ARG A 189 22.09 -4.17 -11.07
C ARG A 189 21.45 -5.28 -10.23
N ASN A 190 20.74 -4.89 -9.17
CA ASN A 190 20.12 -5.84 -8.26
C ASN A 190 18.86 -6.45 -8.87
N SER A 191 18.10 -5.69 -9.65
CA SER A 191 16.93 -6.21 -10.38
C SER A 191 17.31 -7.19 -11.49
N LEU A 192 18.54 -7.18 -12.01
CA LEU A 192 19.00 -8.23 -12.92
C LEU A 192 19.10 -9.59 -12.23
N ASN A 193 19.54 -9.61 -10.96
CA ASN A 193 19.69 -10.85 -10.18
C ASN A 193 18.43 -11.22 -9.41
N LEU A 194 17.60 -10.25 -9.06
CA LEU A 194 16.41 -10.40 -8.25
C LEU A 194 15.22 -9.81 -8.99
N ASN A 195 14.65 -10.64 -9.85
CA ASN A 195 13.52 -10.34 -10.73
C ASN A 195 12.41 -11.38 -10.58
N PHE A 196 11.30 -11.15 -11.27
CA PHE A 196 10.17 -12.05 -11.33
C PHE A 196 10.56 -13.51 -11.62
N ASN A 197 11.39 -13.77 -12.62
CA ASN A 197 11.79 -15.13 -13.01
C ASN A 197 12.56 -15.83 -11.89
N THR A 198 13.50 -15.13 -11.24
CA THR A 198 14.28 -15.70 -10.14
C THR A 198 13.42 -16.02 -8.92
N VAL A 199 12.51 -15.12 -8.55
CA VAL A 199 11.56 -15.35 -7.44
C VAL A 199 10.60 -16.47 -7.78
N ARG A 200 10.11 -16.52 -9.03
CA ARG A 200 9.22 -17.58 -9.53
C ARG A 200 9.87 -18.95 -9.44
N SER A 201 11.13 -19.10 -9.85
CA SER A 201 11.83 -20.39 -9.74
C SER A 201 11.96 -20.81 -8.28
N LEU A 202 12.43 -19.91 -7.41
CA LEU A 202 12.61 -20.21 -5.99
C LEU A 202 11.32 -20.66 -5.31
N VAL A 203 10.19 -20.00 -5.60
CA VAL A 203 8.88 -20.37 -5.03
C VAL A 203 8.36 -21.67 -5.62
N ARG A 204 8.49 -21.86 -6.94
CA ARG A 204 8.03 -23.08 -7.63
C ARG A 204 8.78 -24.32 -7.14
N ASP A 205 10.09 -24.20 -6.96
CA ASP A 205 10.97 -25.29 -6.55
C ASP A 205 10.95 -25.48 -5.02
N LEU A 206 10.21 -24.63 -4.28
CA LEU A 206 10.22 -24.52 -2.81
C LEU A 206 11.64 -24.53 -2.26
N ASP A 207 12.55 -23.86 -2.96
CA ASP A 207 13.96 -23.88 -2.61
C ASP A 207 14.24 -22.89 -1.48
N MET A 208 14.09 -23.41 -0.26
CA MET A 208 14.36 -22.71 0.98
C MET A 208 15.86 -22.68 1.31
N THR A 209 16.73 -23.27 0.48
CA THR A 209 18.16 -23.39 0.76
C THR A 209 18.99 -22.41 -0.05
N SER A 210 18.62 -22.20 -1.31
CA SER A 210 19.32 -21.30 -2.21
C SER A 210 19.34 -19.87 -1.70
N THR A 211 20.47 -19.22 -1.95
CA THR A 211 20.65 -17.81 -1.62
C THR A 211 21.14 -17.04 -2.84
N ILE A 212 20.56 -15.87 -3.07
CA ILE A 212 20.96 -14.96 -4.14
C ILE A 212 21.76 -13.81 -3.52
N PRO A 213 23.07 -13.68 -3.82
CA PRO A 213 23.87 -12.58 -3.31
C PRO A 213 23.58 -11.28 -4.05
N ILE A 214 23.25 -10.24 -3.29
CA ILE A 214 22.98 -8.90 -3.76
C ILE A 214 24.07 -7.97 -3.22
N VAL A 215 24.94 -7.53 -4.12
CA VAL A 215 26.10 -6.68 -3.79
C VAL A 215 25.75 -5.22 -4.02
N ASN A 216 25.80 -4.44 -2.94
CA ASN A 216 25.69 -2.99 -2.94
C ASN A 216 27.09 -2.39 -2.74
N PRO A 217 27.78 -1.99 -3.83
CA PRO A 217 29.17 -1.52 -3.73
C PRO A 217 29.29 -0.19 -2.97
N ASN A 218 28.24 0.63 -3.01
CA ASN A 218 28.26 1.98 -2.46
C ASN A 218 27.17 2.19 -1.40
N LYS A 219 27.19 1.41 -0.30
CA LYS A 219 26.22 1.57 0.78
C LYS A 219 26.64 2.73 1.70
N ILE A 220 25.81 3.78 1.72
CA ILE A 220 25.97 4.89 2.66
C ILE A 220 25.62 4.40 4.07
N VAL A 221 26.60 4.47 4.97
CA VAL A 221 26.45 4.12 6.39
C VAL A 221 26.70 5.37 7.24
N ARG A 222 25.78 5.65 8.17
CA ARG A 222 25.89 6.79 9.09
C ARG A 222 26.21 6.31 10.49
N ASP A 223 27.39 6.67 10.98
CA ASP A 223 27.74 6.54 12.40
C ASP A 223 27.22 7.77 13.16
N LYS A 224 26.13 7.60 13.89
CA LYS A 224 25.51 8.68 14.68
C LYS A 224 26.41 9.19 15.81
N LYS A 225 27.21 8.30 16.43
CA LYS A 225 28.07 8.63 17.57
C LYS A 225 29.27 9.47 17.11
N LYS A 226 29.87 9.08 15.97
CA LYS A 226 31.01 9.79 15.38
C LYS A 226 30.61 10.90 14.42
N ARG A 227 29.31 11.11 14.20
CA ARG A 227 28.74 12.04 13.21
C ARG A 227 29.41 11.90 11.83
N LYS A 228 29.81 10.68 11.45
CA LYS A 228 30.54 10.38 10.22
C LYS A 228 29.64 9.61 9.27
N VAL A 229 29.77 9.92 7.98
CA VAL A 229 29.14 9.17 6.90
C VAL A 229 30.27 8.47 6.14
N THR A 230 30.17 7.16 5.98
CA THR A 230 31.12 6.37 5.19
C THR A 230 30.40 5.63 4.09
N ASN A 231 31.14 5.34 3.04
CA ASN A 231 30.68 4.47 1.97
C ASN A 231 31.34 3.11 2.15
N ASN A 232 30.54 2.06 2.33
CA ASN A 232 31.00 0.70 2.54
C ASN A 232 30.38 -0.22 1.49
N GLU A 233 31.09 -1.29 1.12
CA GLU A 233 30.51 -2.38 0.36
C GLU A 233 29.66 -3.27 1.27
N GLU A 234 28.44 -3.60 0.85
CA GLU A 234 27.50 -4.46 1.58
C GLU A 234 27.04 -5.58 0.64
N THR A 235 27.16 -6.84 1.08
CA THR A 235 26.51 -7.96 0.41
C THR A 235 25.37 -8.47 1.27
N LYS A 236 24.16 -8.53 0.70
CA LYS A 236 22.99 -9.14 1.32
C LYS A 236 22.65 -10.43 0.61
N LEU A 237 22.29 -11.46 1.36
CA LEU A 237 21.84 -12.74 0.80
C LEU A 237 20.32 -12.76 0.84
N TYR A 238 19.69 -12.78 -0.33
CA TYR A 238 18.26 -13.06 -0.44
C TYR A 238 18.03 -14.56 -0.32
N LYS A 239 17.02 -14.95 0.45
CA LYS A 239 16.59 -16.33 0.63
C LYS A 239 15.07 -16.33 0.72
N LEU A 240 14.45 -17.36 0.15
CA LEU A 240 13.02 -17.59 0.36
C LEU A 240 12.79 -17.96 1.83
N VAL A 241 11.95 -17.17 2.51
CA VAL A 241 11.60 -17.38 3.91
C VAL A 241 10.08 -17.40 4.03
N TYR A 242 9.57 -18.49 4.58
CA TYR A 242 8.14 -18.75 4.72
C TYR A 242 7.90 -19.31 6.12
N ASP A 243 7.96 -18.44 7.11
CA ASP A 243 7.91 -18.75 8.55
C ASP A 243 6.58 -18.34 9.20
N LYS A 244 5.63 -17.81 8.42
CA LYS A 244 4.36 -17.25 8.92
C LYS A 244 3.13 -18.11 8.64
N ARG A 245 3.23 -19.08 7.74
CA ARG A 245 2.15 -19.99 7.35
C ARG A 245 2.74 -21.35 7.01
N VAL A 246 1.93 -22.39 7.08
CA VAL A 246 2.27 -23.75 6.63
C VAL A 246 1.91 -23.89 5.17
N ILE A 247 2.82 -24.38 4.34
CA ILE A 247 2.58 -24.67 2.91
C ILE A 247 2.10 -26.12 2.80
N CYS A 248 0.98 -26.34 2.14
CA CYS A 248 0.44 -27.65 1.79
C CYS A 248 1.01 -28.14 0.45
N ASP A 249 0.89 -29.44 0.17
CA ASP A 249 1.43 -30.07 -1.05
C ASP A 249 0.85 -29.50 -2.36
N ASP A 250 -0.34 -28.89 -2.29
CA ASP A 250 -1.02 -28.21 -3.39
C ASP A 250 -0.66 -26.71 -3.49
N PHE A 251 0.38 -26.27 -2.77
CA PHE A 251 0.80 -24.87 -2.61
C PHE A 251 -0.22 -23.97 -1.90
N THR A 252 -1.31 -24.51 -1.36
CA THR A 252 -2.17 -23.73 -0.47
C THR A 252 -1.44 -23.45 0.84
N THR A 253 -1.85 -22.38 1.52
CA THR A 253 -1.16 -21.95 2.74
C THR A 253 -2.15 -21.76 3.87
N ILE A 254 -1.88 -22.34 5.03
CA ILE A 254 -2.75 -22.26 6.21
C ILE A 254 -2.02 -21.53 7.34
N PRO A 255 -2.73 -20.77 8.19
CA PRO A 255 -2.12 -20.15 9.35
C PRO A 255 -1.69 -21.23 10.36
N TYR A 256 -0.70 -20.91 11.19
CA TYR A 256 -0.32 -21.80 12.30
C TYR A 256 -1.47 -21.95 13.30
N GLY A 257 -1.69 -23.17 13.80
CA GLY A 257 -2.73 -23.46 14.80
C GLY A 257 -4.07 -23.90 14.24
N TYR A 258 -4.16 -24.19 12.94
CA TYR A 258 -5.16 -25.11 12.38
C TYR A 258 -4.85 -26.56 12.76
#